data_AF-A0A2N2DG68-F1
#
_entry.id   AF-A0A2N2DG68-F1
#
_cell.length_a   1.000
_cell.length_b   1.000
_cell.length_c   1.000
_cell.angle_alpha   90.00
_cell.angle_beta   90.00
_cell.angle_gamma   90.00
#
_symmetry.space_group_name_H-M   'P 1'
#
loop_
_entity.id
_entity.type
_entity.pdbx_description
1 polymer ?
#
loop_
_entity_poly.entity_id
_entity_poly.type
_entity_poly.pdbx_seq_one_letter_code
_entity_poly.pdbx_strand_id
1 'polypeptide(L)' 'MHVVKKGDTFWKLAKKYNTTVEAIVDANPDVDPLNLQIGQTICIPVGIPGAKG' A
#
# COMPACT_ATOMS: atom_id res chain seq x y z
N MET A 1 -6.30 -6.70 3.10
CA MET A 1 -6.75 -5.32 3.40
C MET A 1 -6.02 -4.79 4.62
N HIS A 2 -5.73 -3.48 4.65
CA HIS A 2 -5.10 -2.78 5.75
C HIS A 2 -5.89 -1.50 6.06
N VAL A 3 -6.15 -1.24 7.34
CA VAL A 3 -6.77 0.01 7.79
C VAL A 3 -5.67 0.99 8.20
N VAL A 4 -5.59 2.12 7.51
CA VAL A 4 -4.56 3.15 7.68
C VAL A 4 -4.59 3.69 9.11
N LYS A 5 -3.40 3.76 9.72
CA LYS A 5 -3.15 4.32 11.04
C LYS A 5 -2.26 5.55 10.94
N LYS A 6 -2.24 6.33 12.03
CA LYS A 6 -1.37 7.52 12.14
C LYS A 6 0.09 7.15 11.85
N GLY A 7 0.67 7.83 10.86
CA GLY A 7 2.07 7.67 10.49
C GLY A 7 2.35 6.57 9.47
N ASP A 8 1.32 5.88 8.98
CA ASP A 8 1.45 4.99 7.84
C ASP A 8 1.75 5.79 6.56
N THR A 9 2.58 5.20 5.72
CA THR A 9 2.87 5.65 4.36
C THR A 9 2.96 4.41 3.48
N PHE A 10 2.69 4.52 2.18
CA PHE A 10 2.85 3.38 1.27
C PHE A 10 4.25 2.77 1.34
N TRP A 11 5.29 3.58 1.53
CA TRP A 11 6.65 3.08 1.73
C TRP A 11 6.80 2.20 2.98
N LYS A 12 6.29 2.64 4.13
CA LYS A 12 6.34 1.85 5.38
C LYS A 12 5.53 0.57 5.27
N LEU A 13 4.37 0.64 4.62
CA LEU A 13 3.49 -0.49 4.40
C LEU A 13 4.12 -1.50 3.43
N ALA A 14 4.72 -1.04 2.33
CA ALA A 14 5.46 -1.89 1.39
C ALA A 14 6.54 -2.71 2.11
N LYS A 15 7.37 -2.04 2.91
CA LYS A 15 8.41 -2.70 3.73
C LYS A 15 7.82 -3.67 4.76
N LYS A 16 6.74 -3.29 5.45
CA LYS A 16 6.08 -4.11 6.47
C LYS A 16 5.47 -5.39 5.91
N TYR A 17 4.85 -5.30 4.73
CA TYR A 17 4.11 -6.39 4.10
C TYR A 17 4.93 -7.14 3.04
N ASN A 18 6.21 -6.82 2.90
CA ASN A 18 7.11 -7.41 1.92
C ASN A 18 6.54 -7.35 0.49
N THR A 19 6.17 -6.14 0.08
CA THR A 19 5.65 -5.79 -1.25
C THR A 19 6.31 -4.48 -1.73
N THR A 20 5.92 -3.95 -2.88
CA THR A 20 6.45 -2.67 -3.39
C THR A 20 5.41 -1.55 -3.29
N VAL A 21 5.87 -0.29 -3.36
CA VAL A 21 4.97 0.86 -3.37
C VAL A 21 4.11 0.84 -4.64
N GLU A 22 4.71 0.49 -5.78
CA GLU A 22 4.02 0.37 -7.06
C GLU A 22 2.88 -0.63 -6.99
N ALA A 23 3.12 -1.82 -6.43
CA ALA A 23 2.08 -2.82 -6.27
C ALA A 23 0.92 -2.34 -5.36
N ILE A 24 1.23 -1.53 -4.34
CA ILE A 24 0.19 -0.91 -3.50
C ILE A 24 -0.57 0.15 -4.31
N VAL A 25 0.11 1.01 -5.09
CA VAL A 25 -0.56 2.02 -5.93
C VAL A 25 -1.46 1.36 -6.97
N ASP A 26 -0.96 0.35 -7.68
CA ASP A 26 -1.71 -0.38 -8.72
C ASP A 26 -2.94 -1.09 -8.15
N ALA A 27 -2.87 -1.58 -6.92
CA ALA A 27 -3.99 -2.23 -6.23
C ALA A 27 -5.03 -1.23 -5.68
N ASN A 28 -4.76 0.07 -5.73
CA ASN A 28 -5.62 1.12 -5.16
C ASN A 28 -5.73 2.34 -6.10
N PRO A 29 -6.29 2.19 -7.32
CA PRO A 29 -6.32 3.25 -8.34
C PRO A 29 -7.07 4.53 -7.91
N ASP A 30 -7.99 4.40 -6.95
CA ASP A 30 -8.80 5.52 -6.45
C ASP A 30 -8.23 6.18 -5.17
N VAL A 31 -7.01 5.78 -4.77
CA VAL A 31 -6.36 6.29 -3.55
C VAL A 31 -5.20 7.20 -3.90
N ASP A 32 -5.22 8.43 -3.37
CA ASP A 32 -4.07 9.33 -3.42
C ASP A 32 -2.97 8.86 -2.44
N PRO A 33 -1.80 8.42 -2.95
CA PRO A 33 -0.69 7.95 -2.11
C PRO A 33 -0.13 9.01 -1.15
N LEU A 34 -0.30 10.29 -1.49
CA LEU A 34 0.19 11.42 -0.71
C LEU A 34 -0.82 11.90 0.34
N ASN A 35 -2.06 11.40 0.30
CA ASN A 35 -3.15 11.85 1.17
C ASN A 35 -3.91 10.69 1.80
N LEU A 36 -3.19 9.79 2.50
CA LEU A 36 -3.80 8.69 3.23
C LEU A 36 -4.57 9.18 4.46
N GLN A 37 -5.84 8.77 4.56
CA GLN A 37 -6.71 9.14 5.68
C GLN A 37 -6.68 8.06 6.76
N ILE A 38 -6.55 8.45 8.03
CA ILE A 38 -6.66 7.50 9.15
C ILE A 38 -8.05 6.84 9.12
N GLY A 39 -8.08 5.51 9.23
CA GLY A 39 -9.31 4.72 9.11
C GLY A 39 -9.67 4.31 7.69
N GLN A 40 -8.99 4.85 6.66
CA GLN A 40 -9.14 4.40 5.28
C GLN A 40 -8.72 2.94 5.15
N THR A 41 -9.48 2.15 4.38
CA THR A 41 -9.10 0.78 4.05
C THR A 41 -8.45 0.75 2.68
N ILE A 42 -7.26 0.15 2.59
CA ILE A 42 -6.52 -0.03 1.34
C ILE A 42 -6.16 -1.51 1.13
N CYS A 43 -6.02 -1.90 -0.13
CA CYS A 43 -5.49 -3.18 -0.52
C CYS A 43 -3.96 -3.19 -0.34
N ILE A 44 -3.42 -4.23 0.29
CA ILE A 44 -1.98 -4.46 0.37
C ILE A 44 -1.72 -5.84 -0.21
N PRO A 45 -1.20 -5.94 -1.45
CA PRO A 45 -0.86 -7.23 -2.04
C PRO A 45 0.36 -7.79 -1.31
N VAL A 46 0.22 -9.00 -0.75
CA VAL A 46 1.32 -9.75 -0.13
C VAL A 46 1.85 -10.79 -1.11
N GLY A 47 3.17 -10.91 -1.22
CA GLY A 47 3.79 -12.01 -1.98
C GLY A 47 4.08 -11.74 -3.45
N ILE A 48 4.33 -10.48 -3.84
CA ILE A 48 4.82 -10.17 -5.19
C ILE A 48 6.16 -9.43 -5.10
N PRO A 49 7.30 -10.13 -4.87
CA PRO A 49 8.60 -9.59 -5.18
C PRO A 49 8.73 -9.58 -6.72
N GLY A 50 8.42 -8.45 -7.35
CA GLY A 50 8.82 -8.18 -8.73
C GLY A 50 7.99 -8.80 -9.85
N ALA A 51 6.65 -8.74 -9.81
CA ALA A 51 5.84 -8.97 -11.03
C ALA A 51 5.95 -7.77 -11.98
N LYS A 52 7.15 -7.57 -12.52
CA LYS A 52 7.33 -7.18 -13.91
C LYS A 52 8.01 -8.37 -14.56
N GLY A 53 7.19 -9.32 -15.03
CA GLY A 53 7.58 -10.21 -16.10
C GLY A 53 7.70 -9.44 -17.40
#